data_AF-A0A3C0ECA0-F1
#
_entry.id   AF-A0A3C0ECA0-F1
#
_cell.length_a   1.000
_cell.length_b   1.000
_cell.length_c   1.000
_cell.angle_alpha   90.00
_cell.angle_beta   90.00
_cell.angle_gamma   90.00
#
_symmetry.space_group_name_H-M   'P 1'
#
loop_
_entity.id
_entity.type
_entity.pdbx_description
1 polymer ?
#
loop_
_entity_poly.entity_id
_entity_poly.type
_entity_poly.pdbx_seq_one_letter_code
_entity_poly.pdbx_strand_id
1 'polypeptide(L)'
;MKFRYVVLAVFVPGAALLAQPAYAHGFGERTELPVPLGFFLIGAGVTVGLSFAIIGLFAGGSPEHNSYWRHNLYQTRWLRSVLTSRFLMLPVELLVVFLFGLVIATGLFGDQIPSSNFAPTFVWIVWWVGMGFVVALLGNIWTFINPWKILFEWAEGLSRLLRPGSHLSMMRPYPWNWGMWPAILLFLSFTWIQDAFVQSPLPNRVAVLTIIYSVITLGGMAIFGKHQWLRHGEAFSVVFSFLGKFAPTEVRVRDTGLCSTCGGDCLSSNGDCVNCYECFSRSEKKELNIRPFAIGLADNESKTNDVLAMVVLLLATVTFDGFSATQIWVDIQTVAVDIFIGVANGATFNGRTIADSLGVLLFPGMFLVIYLAFSRFISGSAGSELPAMAVARKFSYSLIPIALAYNIAHFITLLLIQGQ
;
A
#
# COMPACT_ATOMS: atom_id res chain seq x y z
N MET A 1 33.82 -4.35 26.32
CA MET A 1 32.41 -4.53 25.89
C MET A 1 31.38 -3.73 26.71
N LYS A 2 31.62 -3.35 27.98
CA LYS A 2 30.63 -2.58 28.78
C LYS A 2 30.53 -1.08 28.45
N PHE A 3 31.55 -0.48 27.82
CA PHE A 3 31.58 0.98 27.57
C PHE A 3 30.71 1.47 26.40
N ARG A 4 30.49 0.63 25.36
CA ARG A 4 29.66 1.01 24.19
C ARG A 4 28.15 1.05 24.49
N TYR A 5 27.69 0.31 25.50
CA TYR A 5 26.28 0.29 25.90
C TYR A 5 25.90 1.50 26.77
N VAL A 6 26.85 2.06 27.52
CA VAL A 6 26.62 3.28 28.32
C VAL A 6 26.48 4.51 27.42
N VAL A 7 27.25 4.58 26.32
CA VAL A 7 27.16 5.71 25.36
C VAL A 7 25.81 5.73 24.63
N LEU A 8 25.26 4.55 24.27
CA LEU A 8 23.94 4.45 23.63
C LEU A 8 22.78 4.72 24.59
N ALA A 9 22.89 4.32 25.86
CA ALA A 9 21.88 4.58 26.88
C ALA A 9 21.80 6.06 27.31
N VAL A 10 22.86 6.85 27.09
CA VAL A 10 22.90 8.29 27.38
C VAL A 10 22.53 9.14 26.16
N PHE A 11 22.83 8.69 24.93
CA PHE A 11 22.52 9.44 23.72
C PHE A 11 21.00 9.53 23.41
N VAL A 12 20.24 8.46 23.69
CA VAL A 12 18.79 8.43 23.44
C VAL A 12 18.01 9.42 24.32
N PRO A 13 18.22 9.49 25.65
CA PRO A 13 17.58 10.51 26.48
C PRO A 13 18.15 11.93 26.22
N GLY A 14 19.41 12.05 25.83
CA GLY A 14 20.02 13.33 25.46
C GLY A 14 19.41 13.96 24.19
N ALA A 15 19.08 13.14 23.19
CA ALA A 15 18.36 13.60 21.99
C ALA A 15 16.90 13.97 22.29
N ALA A 16 16.25 13.26 23.21
CA ALA A 16 14.89 13.59 23.66
C ALA A 16 14.83 14.91 24.46
N LEU A 17 15.92 15.29 25.15
CA LEU A 17 16.05 16.58 25.85
C LEU A 17 16.40 17.75 24.94
N LEU A 18 16.81 17.49 23.70
CA LEU A 18 17.07 18.51 22.66
C LEU A 18 15.89 18.71 21.70
N ALA A 19 14.80 17.95 21.88
CA ALA A 19 13.57 18.16 21.14
C ALA A 19 12.90 19.46 21.63
N GLN A 20 13.04 20.54 20.86
CA GLN A 20 12.22 21.73 21.09
C GLN A 20 10.79 21.49 20.56
N PRO A 21 9.76 22.01 21.24
CA PRO A 21 8.41 22.02 20.69
C PRO A 21 8.40 22.93 19.46
N ALA A 22 8.25 22.34 18.28
CA ALA A 22 7.99 23.09 17.06
C ALA A 22 6.53 23.57 17.12
N TYR A 23 6.33 24.81 17.55
CA TYR A 23 5.04 25.48 17.39
C TYR A 23 4.85 25.81 15.90
N ALA A 24 4.25 24.89 15.15
CA ALA A 24 3.74 25.15 13.82
C ALA A 24 2.21 25.07 13.86
N HIS A 25 1.56 26.20 14.12
CA HIS A 25 0.13 26.37 13.86
C HIS A 25 -0.08 26.41 12.34
N GLY A 26 -0.15 25.22 11.72
CA GLY A 26 -0.41 25.03 10.30
C GLY A 26 -1.67 24.20 10.08
N PHE A 27 -2.81 24.63 10.63
CA PHE A 27 -4.11 24.04 10.31
C PHE A 27 -4.88 24.98 9.40
N GLY A 28 -5.04 24.61 8.12
CA GLY A 28 -6.19 25.06 7.32
C GLY A 28 -5.98 26.05 6.18
N GLU A 29 -4.77 26.50 5.82
CA GLU A 29 -4.61 27.19 4.53
C GLU A 29 -4.57 26.18 3.39
N ARG A 30 -5.64 26.16 2.59
CA ARG A 30 -5.64 25.52 1.27
C ARG A 30 -4.50 26.17 0.49
N THR A 31 -3.48 25.39 0.17
CA THR A 31 -2.38 25.85 -0.67
C THR A 31 -2.96 26.08 -2.07
N GLU A 32 -3.29 27.32 -2.41
CA GLU A 32 -3.57 27.66 -3.79
C GLU A 32 -2.29 27.43 -4.59
N LEU A 33 -2.38 26.63 -5.65
CA LEU A 33 -1.28 26.44 -6.57
C LEU A 33 -0.87 27.84 -7.09
N PRO A 34 0.42 28.22 -7.03
CA PRO A 34 0.88 29.48 -7.60
C PRO A 34 0.70 29.56 -9.13
N VAL A 35 0.21 28.48 -9.75
CA VAL A 35 -0.01 28.33 -11.18
C VAL A 35 -1.49 27.96 -11.42
N PRO A 36 -2.18 28.61 -12.38
CA PRO A 36 -3.55 28.25 -12.72
C PRO A 36 -3.70 26.75 -13.05
N LEU A 37 -4.75 26.12 -12.51
CA LEU A 37 -4.99 24.68 -12.61
C LEU A 37 -4.88 24.13 -14.04
N GLY A 38 -5.33 24.89 -15.04
CA GLY A 38 -5.25 24.50 -16.45
C GLY A 38 -3.82 24.24 -16.92
N PHE A 39 -2.86 25.09 -16.56
CA PHE A 39 -1.45 24.90 -16.95
C PHE A 39 -0.82 23.71 -16.23
N PHE A 40 -1.19 23.49 -14.97
CA PHE A 40 -0.76 22.32 -14.22
C PHE A 40 -1.26 21.02 -14.87
N LEU A 41 -2.54 20.94 -15.23
CA LEU A 41 -3.14 19.79 -15.90
C LEU A 41 -2.53 19.53 -17.29
N ILE A 42 -2.25 20.60 -18.06
CA ILE A 42 -1.55 20.49 -19.35
C ILE A 42 -0.14 19.95 -19.14
N GLY A 43 0.62 20.48 -18.17
CA GLY A 43 1.97 20.00 -17.87
C GLY A 43 2.01 18.54 -17.44
N ALA A 44 1.08 18.13 -16.57
CA ALA A 44 0.91 16.75 -16.14
C ALA A 44 0.55 15.84 -17.33
N GLY A 45 -0.44 16.22 -18.13
CA GLY A 45 -0.88 15.47 -19.31
C GLY A 45 0.23 15.31 -20.36
N VAL A 46 1.00 16.38 -20.63
CA VAL A 46 2.15 16.34 -21.54
C VAL A 46 3.26 15.44 -20.99
N THR A 47 3.57 15.53 -19.69
CA THR A 47 4.60 14.69 -19.06
C THR A 47 4.25 13.21 -19.17
N VAL A 48 3.00 12.86 -18.86
CA VAL A 48 2.49 11.49 -19.00
C VAL A 48 2.53 11.06 -20.48
N GLY A 49 1.99 11.87 -21.39
CA GLY A 49 1.99 11.56 -22.82
C GLY A 49 3.39 11.36 -23.41
N LEU A 50 4.34 12.22 -23.05
CA LEU A 50 5.75 12.09 -23.45
C LEU A 50 6.39 10.83 -22.86
N SER A 51 6.09 10.50 -21.60
CA SER A 51 6.61 9.26 -20.99
C SER A 51 6.14 8.01 -21.75
N PHE A 52 4.86 7.96 -22.13
CA PHE A 52 4.32 6.87 -22.95
C PHE A 52 4.87 6.87 -24.38
N ALA A 53 5.06 8.04 -24.99
CA ALA A 53 5.64 8.15 -26.32
C ALA A 53 7.10 7.67 -26.35
N ILE A 54 7.91 8.07 -25.37
CA ILE A 54 9.30 7.60 -25.21
C ILE A 54 9.30 6.08 -25.01
N ILE A 55 8.49 5.55 -24.11
CA ILE A 55 8.39 4.09 -23.92
C ILE A 55 7.97 3.40 -25.23
N GLY A 56 6.96 3.92 -25.94
CA GLY A 56 6.50 3.35 -27.21
C GLY A 56 7.56 3.36 -28.31
N LEU A 57 8.40 4.41 -28.37
CA LEU A 57 9.48 4.54 -29.36
C LEU A 57 10.69 3.66 -29.03
N PHE A 58 11.00 3.45 -27.74
CA PHE A 58 12.19 2.70 -27.29
C PHE A 58 11.89 1.27 -26.81
N ALA A 59 10.63 0.85 -26.71
CA ALA A 59 10.23 -0.51 -26.32
C ALA A 59 10.49 -1.58 -27.39
N GLY A 60 11.08 -1.22 -28.53
CA GLY A 60 11.43 -2.13 -29.63
C GLY A 60 12.61 -3.07 -29.35
N GLY A 61 13.21 -3.05 -28.16
CA GLY A 61 14.27 -4.00 -27.78
C GLY A 61 13.70 -5.39 -27.51
N SER A 62 14.25 -6.41 -28.19
CA SER A 62 13.99 -7.81 -27.85
C SER A 62 14.35 -8.05 -26.37
N PRO A 63 13.50 -8.72 -25.57
CA PRO A 63 13.77 -9.01 -24.17
C PRO A 63 14.79 -10.15 -24.10
N GLU A 64 16.05 -9.86 -24.44
CA GLU A 64 17.16 -10.71 -24.05
C GLU A 64 17.24 -10.72 -22.51
N HIS A 65 17.54 -11.89 -21.96
CA HIS A 65 17.71 -12.21 -20.54
C HIS A 65 18.23 -11.00 -19.73
N ASN A 66 17.33 -10.21 -19.16
CA ASN A 66 17.71 -9.04 -18.36
C ASN A 66 18.18 -9.50 -16.98
N SER A 67 19.38 -10.07 -16.93
CA SER A 67 20.11 -10.25 -15.69
C SER A 67 20.59 -8.87 -15.23
N TYR A 68 19.76 -8.18 -14.45
CA TYR A 68 20.16 -6.96 -13.76
C TYR A 68 21.15 -7.29 -12.63
N TRP A 69 21.95 -6.31 -12.23
CA TRP A 69 22.85 -6.44 -11.10
C TRP A 69 22.07 -6.70 -9.80
N ARG A 70 22.46 -7.75 -9.07
CA ARG A 70 21.88 -8.16 -7.79
C ARG A 70 22.99 -8.21 -6.74
N HIS A 71 22.83 -7.48 -5.64
CA HIS A 71 23.76 -7.56 -4.51
C HIS A 71 23.11 -8.17 -3.28
N ASN A 72 23.55 -9.37 -2.90
CA ASN A 72 22.98 -10.12 -1.78
C ASN A 72 23.52 -9.61 -0.44
N LEU A 73 22.65 -8.96 0.34
CA LEU A 73 22.96 -8.41 1.67
C LEU A 73 23.27 -9.49 2.72
N TYR A 74 22.77 -10.72 2.53
CA TYR A 74 23.07 -11.83 3.43
C TYR A 74 24.47 -12.43 3.25
N GLN A 75 25.20 -12.07 2.20
CA GLN A 75 26.62 -12.41 2.09
C GLN A 75 27.44 -11.74 3.20
N THR A 76 27.03 -10.55 3.64
CA THR A 76 27.67 -9.83 4.74
C THR A 76 27.21 -10.42 6.08
N ARG A 77 28.13 -11.11 6.77
CA ARG A 77 27.83 -11.86 8.03
C ARG A 77 27.16 -11.02 9.11
N TRP A 78 27.57 -9.77 9.31
CA TRP A 78 26.92 -8.91 10.30
C TRP A 78 25.48 -8.60 9.88
N LEU A 79 25.23 -8.24 8.62
CA LEU A 79 23.90 -7.85 8.15
C LEU A 79 22.96 -9.05 8.25
N ARG A 80 23.43 -10.23 7.85
CA ARG A 80 22.66 -11.48 8.03
C ARG A 80 22.31 -11.69 9.51
N SER A 81 23.28 -11.57 10.42
CA SER A 81 23.04 -11.75 11.86
C SER A 81 22.02 -10.74 12.39
N VAL A 82 22.16 -9.46 12.03
CA VAL A 82 21.25 -8.38 12.45
C VAL A 82 19.83 -8.61 11.91
N LEU A 83 19.69 -8.85 10.61
CA LEU A 83 18.40 -8.98 9.93
C LEU A 83 17.65 -10.30 10.26
N THR A 84 18.36 -11.32 10.73
CA THR A 84 17.76 -12.62 11.10
C THR A 84 17.66 -12.83 12.61
N SER A 85 18.19 -11.92 13.43
CA SER A 85 18.21 -12.08 14.88
C SER A 85 16.81 -11.92 15.48
N ARG A 86 16.35 -12.98 16.14
CA ARG A 86 15.12 -12.97 16.97
C ARG A 86 15.16 -11.87 18.04
N PHE A 87 16.34 -11.56 18.57
CA PHE A 87 16.51 -10.54 19.60
C PHE A 87 16.28 -9.12 19.09
N LEU A 88 16.49 -8.87 17.79
CA LEU A 88 16.24 -7.56 17.19
C LEU A 88 14.83 -7.44 16.63
N MET A 89 14.27 -8.55 16.12
CA MET A 89 12.89 -8.54 15.60
C MET A 89 11.85 -8.49 16.73
N LEU A 90 12.08 -9.13 17.87
CA LEU A 90 11.10 -9.18 18.96
C LEU A 90 10.75 -7.80 19.57
N PRO A 91 11.71 -6.89 19.84
CA PRO A 91 11.39 -5.52 20.25
C PRO A 91 10.59 -4.75 19.20
N VAL A 92 10.89 -4.96 17.91
CA VAL A 92 10.15 -4.34 16.81
C VAL A 92 8.71 -4.87 16.76
N GLU A 93 8.52 -6.19 16.87
CA GLU A 93 7.20 -6.82 16.92
C GLU A 93 6.38 -6.30 18.12
N LEU A 94 7.00 -6.22 19.31
CA LEU A 94 6.36 -5.68 20.51
C LEU A 94 5.99 -4.20 20.34
N LEU A 95 6.86 -3.38 19.76
CA LEU A 95 6.57 -1.97 19.48
C LEU A 95 5.41 -1.82 18.51
N VAL A 96 5.38 -2.61 17.43
CA VAL A 96 4.30 -2.58 16.44
C VAL A 96 2.96 -2.95 17.07
N VAL A 97 2.91 -4.04 17.85
CA VAL A 97 1.69 -4.47 18.55
C VAL A 97 1.28 -3.45 19.62
N PHE A 98 2.24 -2.83 20.31
CA PHE A 98 1.98 -1.76 21.26
C PHE A 98 1.36 -0.54 20.58
N LEU A 99 1.94 -0.04 19.48
CA LEU A 99 1.39 1.09 18.72
C LEU A 99 0.00 0.78 18.18
N PHE A 100 -0.22 -0.44 17.69
CA PHE A 100 -1.52 -0.91 17.24
C PHE A 100 -2.56 -0.92 18.38
N GLY A 101 -2.18 -1.42 19.57
CA GLY A 101 -3.02 -1.35 20.77
C GLY A 101 -3.28 0.07 21.23
N LEU A 102 -2.28 0.96 21.10
CA LEU A 102 -2.38 2.37 21.45
C LEU A 102 -3.42 3.08 20.56
N VAL A 103 -3.44 2.83 19.24
CA VAL A 103 -4.47 3.37 18.32
C VAL A 103 -5.88 3.01 18.80
N ILE A 104 -6.11 1.75 19.17
CA ILE A 104 -7.43 1.31 19.66
C ILE A 104 -7.75 1.96 21.01
N ALA A 105 -6.79 1.97 21.94
CA ALA A 105 -6.99 2.51 23.28
C ALA A 105 -7.25 4.02 23.25
N THR A 106 -6.45 4.80 22.54
CA THR A 106 -6.63 6.25 22.44
C THR A 106 -7.87 6.59 21.63
N GLY A 107 -8.21 5.83 20.60
CA GLY A 107 -9.43 6.08 19.84
C GLY A 107 -10.71 5.84 20.64
N LEU A 108 -10.76 4.80 21.50
CA LEU A 108 -11.93 4.49 22.32
C LEU A 108 -12.03 5.31 23.61
N PHE A 109 -10.90 5.53 24.29
CA PHE A 109 -10.87 6.12 25.64
C PHE A 109 -10.17 7.47 25.72
N GLY A 110 -9.48 7.90 24.67
CA GLY A 110 -8.80 9.19 24.61
C GLY A 110 -9.73 10.35 24.20
N ASP A 111 -9.13 11.53 24.07
CA ASP A 111 -9.81 12.75 23.63
C ASP A 111 -10.43 12.55 22.23
N GLN A 112 -11.68 12.96 22.04
CA GLN A 112 -12.39 12.77 20.76
C GLN A 112 -12.15 13.91 19.78
N ILE A 113 -11.35 14.90 20.16
CA ILE A 113 -10.85 15.93 19.25
C ILE A 113 -9.70 15.31 18.41
N PRO A 114 -9.82 15.27 17.07
CA PRO A 114 -8.83 14.59 16.22
C PRO A 114 -7.40 15.13 16.35
N SER A 115 -7.23 16.43 16.60
CA SER A 115 -5.92 17.07 16.71
C SER A 115 -5.18 16.80 18.02
N SER A 116 -5.87 16.35 19.08
CA SER A 116 -5.28 15.99 20.37
C SER A 116 -5.19 14.47 20.57
N ASN A 117 -5.63 13.67 19.59
CA ASN A 117 -5.62 12.21 19.66
C ASN A 117 -4.56 11.61 18.74
N PHE A 118 -3.86 10.60 19.24
CA PHE A 118 -2.87 9.85 18.48
C PHE A 118 -3.46 9.07 17.29
N ALA A 119 -4.66 8.50 17.44
CA ALA A 119 -5.18 7.49 16.53
C ALA A 119 -5.43 8.02 15.09
N PRO A 120 -6.12 9.16 14.87
CA PRO A 120 -6.35 9.66 13.51
C PRO A 120 -5.05 10.03 12.80
N THR A 121 -4.16 10.78 13.46
CA THR A 121 -2.87 11.19 12.90
C THR A 121 -2.00 9.98 12.57
N PHE A 122 -1.93 9.00 13.48
CA PHE A 122 -1.12 7.82 13.24
C PHE A 122 -1.66 6.98 12.07
N VAL A 123 -2.97 6.71 12.02
CA VAL A 123 -3.55 5.86 10.96
C VAL A 123 -3.51 6.57 9.61
N TRP A 124 -4.03 7.79 9.52
CA TRP A 124 -4.22 8.46 8.23
C TRP A 124 -2.93 9.05 7.65
N ILE A 125 -2.00 9.50 8.49
CA ILE A 125 -0.81 10.23 8.06
C ILE A 125 0.44 9.36 8.23
N VAL A 126 0.76 8.96 9.46
CA VAL A 126 2.04 8.28 9.74
C VAL A 126 2.07 6.89 9.08
N TRP A 127 1.03 6.10 9.27
CA TRP A 127 0.96 4.73 8.76
C TRP A 127 0.53 4.70 7.30
N TRP A 128 -0.65 5.21 6.94
CA TRP A 128 -1.16 5.04 5.58
C TRP A 128 -0.23 5.68 4.54
N VAL A 129 0.02 6.98 4.67
CA VAL A 129 0.90 7.73 3.76
C VAL A 129 2.36 7.33 3.99
N GLY A 130 2.85 7.41 5.23
CA GLY A 130 4.26 7.20 5.53
C GLY A 130 4.74 5.78 5.16
N MET A 131 3.94 4.75 5.41
CA MET A 131 4.29 3.38 5.03
C MET A 131 4.39 3.22 3.51
N GLY A 132 3.53 3.88 2.73
CA GLY A 132 3.60 3.89 1.28
C GLY A 132 4.98 4.34 0.77
N PHE A 133 5.50 5.44 1.31
CA PHE A 133 6.84 5.94 0.97
C PHE A 133 7.95 5.00 1.40
N VAL A 134 7.89 4.51 2.64
CA VAL A 134 8.91 3.58 3.14
C VAL A 134 8.94 2.31 2.31
N VAL A 135 7.78 1.78 1.92
CA VAL A 135 7.68 0.58 1.10
C VAL A 135 8.25 0.79 -0.30
N ALA A 136 7.99 1.94 -0.91
CA ALA A 136 8.52 2.25 -2.23
C ALA A 136 10.05 2.47 -2.23
N LEU A 137 10.63 2.95 -1.12
CA LEU A 137 12.06 3.23 -1.00
C LEU A 137 12.88 2.05 -0.48
N LEU A 138 12.36 1.30 0.48
CA LEU A 138 13.09 0.24 1.19
C LEU A 138 12.63 -1.17 0.83
N GLY A 139 11.46 -1.32 0.19
CA GLY A 139 10.81 -2.59 -0.11
C GLY A 139 9.66 -2.90 0.83
N ASN A 140 8.97 -4.01 0.58
CA ASN A 140 7.76 -4.39 1.30
C ASN A 140 8.05 -4.87 2.74
N ILE A 141 8.46 -3.92 3.59
CA ILE A 141 8.73 -4.13 5.03
C ILE A 141 7.47 -4.50 5.80
N TRP A 142 6.30 -4.13 5.27
CA TRP A 142 4.99 -4.43 5.86
C TRP A 142 4.82 -5.93 6.16
N THR A 143 5.39 -6.80 5.33
CA THR A 143 5.39 -8.26 5.57
C THR A 143 6.01 -8.69 6.91
N PHE A 144 6.89 -7.86 7.48
CA PHE A 144 7.53 -8.07 8.78
C PHE A 144 6.84 -7.31 9.93
N ILE A 145 6.30 -6.12 9.65
CA ILE A 145 5.71 -5.23 10.68
C ILE A 145 4.17 -5.19 10.63
N ASN A 146 3.53 -6.13 9.95
CA ASN A 146 2.08 -6.23 9.92
C ASN A 146 1.57 -6.70 11.31
N PRO A 147 0.82 -5.87 12.06
CA PRO A 147 0.39 -6.20 13.41
C PRO A 147 -0.53 -7.42 13.44
N TRP A 148 -1.40 -7.58 12.43
CA TRP A 148 -2.30 -8.72 12.33
C TRP A 148 -1.54 -10.03 12.12
N LYS A 149 -0.51 -10.01 11.26
CA LYS A 149 0.36 -11.17 11.05
C LYS A 149 1.10 -11.54 12.34
N ILE A 150 1.67 -10.56 13.05
CA ILE A 150 2.41 -10.78 14.30
C ILE A 150 1.48 -11.40 15.36
N LEU A 151 0.31 -10.81 15.57
CA LEU A 151 -0.69 -11.32 16.51
C LEU A 151 -1.13 -12.76 16.17
N PHE A 152 -1.34 -13.05 14.89
CA PHE A 152 -1.70 -14.39 14.44
C PHE A 152 -0.56 -15.39 14.66
N GLU A 153 0.69 -15.01 14.40
CA GLU A 153 1.86 -15.87 14.63
C GLU A 153 2.12 -16.15 16.11
N TRP A 154 1.88 -15.16 16.99
CA TRP A 154 1.94 -15.37 18.43
C TRP A 154 0.81 -16.28 18.92
N ALA A 155 -0.41 -16.12 18.39
CA ALA A 155 -1.53 -17.01 18.69
C ALA A 155 -1.28 -18.44 18.21
N GLU A 156 -0.72 -18.63 17.01
CA GLU A 156 -0.26 -19.94 16.53
C GLU A 156 0.81 -20.53 17.45
N GLY A 157 1.81 -19.74 17.85
CA GLY A 157 2.86 -20.17 18.78
C GLY A 157 2.31 -20.64 20.12
N LEU A 158 1.38 -19.87 20.70
CA LEU A 158 0.71 -20.23 21.95
C LEU A 158 -0.14 -21.49 21.79
N SER A 159 -0.88 -21.62 20.69
CA SER A 159 -1.71 -22.80 20.41
C SER A 159 -0.86 -24.07 20.31
N ARG A 160 0.31 -24.00 19.66
CA ARG A 160 1.25 -25.13 19.54
C ARG A 160 1.89 -25.51 20.86
N LEU A 161 2.12 -24.52 21.75
CA LEU A 161 2.62 -24.76 23.10
C LEU A 161 1.58 -25.50 23.95
N LEU A 162 0.31 -25.12 23.83
CA LEU A 162 -0.80 -25.73 24.57
C LEU A 162 -1.25 -27.08 23.99
N ARG A 163 -1.21 -27.24 22.66
CA ARG A 163 -1.64 -28.43 21.92
C ARG A 163 -0.65 -28.72 20.77
N PRO A 164 0.38 -29.55 21.02
CA PRO A 164 1.33 -29.95 19.99
C PRO A 164 0.61 -30.58 18.79
N GLY A 165 0.75 -29.98 17.61
CA GLY A 165 0.14 -30.46 16.37
C GLY A 165 -1.16 -29.75 15.94
N SER A 166 -1.73 -28.85 16.75
CA SER A 166 -2.87 -28.05 16.29
C SER A 166 -2.43 -26.91 15.37
N HIS A 167 -3.12 -26.75 14.24
CA HIS A 167 -3.04 -25.57 13.39
C HIS A 167 -4.23 -24.66 13.71
N LEU A 168 -3.97 -23.38 14.01
CA LEU A 168 -5.05 -22.40 14.25
C LEU A 168 -5.84 -22.10 12.97
N SER A 169 -5.15 -22.17 11.82
CA SER A 169 -5.78 -22.02 10.51
C SER A 169 -6.45 -23.32 10.06
N MET A 170 -7.66 -23.20 9.50
CA MET A 170 -8.39 -24.30 8.87
C MET A 170 -7.78 -24.74 7.54
N MET A 171 -6.87 -23.94 6.97
CA MET A 171 -6.18 -24.19 5.70
C MET A 171 -7.14 -24.52 4.54
N ARG A 172 -8.29 -23.85 4.48
CA ARG A 172 -9.25 -24.00 3.37
C ARG A 172 -8.57 -23.53 2.08
N PRO A 173 -8.72 -24.26 0.96
CA PRO A 173 -8.20 -23.82 -0.32
C PRO A 173 -8.89 -22.50 -0.72
N TYR A 174 -8.11 -21.51 -1.08
CA TYR A 174 -8.63 -20.23 -1.55
C TYR A 174 -9.20 -20.39 -2.97
N PRO A 175 -10.45 -19.98 -3.23
CA PRO A 175 -11.03 -20.11 -4.56
C PRO A 175 -10.26 -19.29 -5.60
N TRP A 176 -9.85 -19.91 -6.70
CA TRP A 176 -9.12 -19.23 -7.78
C TRP A 176 -9.93 -18.08 -8.42
N ASN A 177 -11.26 -18.20 -8.43
CA ASN A 177 -12.18 -17.16 -8.93
C ASN A 177 -12.14 -15.85 -8.14
N TRP A 178 -11.72 -15.89 -6.86
CA TRP A 178 -11.75 -14.71 -6.02
C TRP A 178 -10.58 -13.77 -6.32
N GLY A 179 -9.46 -14.29 -6.85
CA GLY A 179 -8.29 -13.48 -7.18
C GLY A 179 -7.96 -12.47 -6.07
N MET A 180 -7.79 -11.20 -6.43
CA MET A 180 -7.63 -10.08 -5.48
C MET A 180 -8.91 -9.29 -5.21
N TRP A 181 -10.09 -9.76 -5.66
CA TRP A 181 -11.35 -9.02 -5.49
C TRP A 181 -11.70 -8.68 -4.04
N PRO A 182 -11.49 -9.57 -3.04
CA PRO A 182 -11.72 -9.18 -1.65
C PRO A 182 -10.82 -8.02 -1.20
N ALA A 183 -9.54 -8.01 -1.62
CA ALA A 183 -8.63 -6.89 -1.34
C ALA A 183 -9.10 -5.61 -2.04
N ILE A 184 -9.57 -5.69 -3.28
CA ILE A 184 -10.11 -4.54 -4.03
C ILE A 184 -11.32 -3.95 -3.30
N LEU A 185 -12.25 -4.78 -2.83
CA LEU A 185 -13.43 -4.32 -2.10
C LEU A 185 -13.06 -3.67 -0.76
N LEU A 186 -12.11 -4.27 -0.02
CA LEU A 186 -11.60 -3.69 1.22
C LEU A 186 -10.89 -2.36 0.98
N PHE A 187 -10.10 -2.27 -0.08
CA PHE A 187 -9.40 -1.05 -0.44
C PHE A 187 -10.38 0.04 -0.91
N LEU A 188 -11.37 -0.30 -1.73
CA LEU A 188 -12.45 0.62 -2.10
C LEU A 188 -13.23 1.12 -0.88
N SER A 189 -13.50 0.23 0.08
CA SER A 189 -14.17 0.61 1.33
C SER A 189 -13.29 1.55 2.16
N PHE A 190 -11.99 1.28 2.27
CA PHE A 190 -11.04 2.14 2.97
C PHE A 190 -10.96 3.54 2.35
N THR A 191 -10.90 3.61 1.02
CA THR A 191 -10.82 4.89 0.29
C THR A 191 -12.12 5.68 0.37
N TRP A 192 -13.27 5.00 0.33
CA TRP A 192 -14.56 5.63 0.63
C TRP A 192 -14.62 6.19 2.06
N ILE A 193 -14.10 5.45 3.06
CA ILE A 193 -14.00 5.94 4.43
C ILE A 193 -13.08 7.17 4.49
N GLN A 194 -11.95 7.14 3.78
CA GLN A 194 -11.00 8.25 3.79
C GLN A 194 -11.64 9.53 3.23
N ASP A 195 -12.24 9.43 2.04
CA ASP A 195 -12.54 10.61 1.21
C ASP A 195 -14.01 11.05 1.29
N ALA A 196 -14.96 10.13 1.58
CA ALA A 196 -16.39 10.43 1.58
C ALA A 196 -17.03 10.38 2.97
N PHE A 197 -16.51 9.56 3.89
CA PHE A 197 -17.11 9.41 5.21
C PHE A 197 -16.74 10.57 6.13
N VAL A 198 -17.71 11.48 6.35
CA VAL A 198 -17.53 12.72 7.13
C VAL A 198 -16.97 12.51 8.55
N GLN A 199 -17.24 11.37 9.16
CA GLN A 199 -16.78 11.04 10.52
C GLN A 199 -15.45 10.26 10.54
N SER A 200 -14.76 10.13 9.41
CA SER A 200 -13.45 9.45 9.32
C SER A 200 -12.34 10.01 10.22
N PRO A 201 -12.29 11.32 10.57
CA PRO A 201 -11.25 11.81 11.47
C PRO A 201 -11.56 11.58 12.94
N LEU A 202 -12.79 11.19 13.31
CA LEU A 202 -13.16 11.00 14.72
C LEU A 202 -12.41 9.80 15.33
N PRO A 203 -11.71 9.97 16.47
CA PRO A 203 -10.88 8.92 17.06
C PRO A 203 -11.65 7.61 17.37
N ASN A 204 -12.87 7.70 17.89
CA ASN A 204 -13.71 6.53 18.13
C ASN A 204 -14.05 5.77 16.85
N ARG A 205 -14.28 6.46 15.73
CA ARG A 205 -14.54 5.83 14.42
C ARG A 205 -13.31 5.12 13.91
N VAL A 206 -12.13 5.75 14.01
CA VAL A 206 -10.86 5.13 13.64
C VAL A 206 -10.63 3.85 14.44
N ALA A 207 -10.86 3.84 15.75
CA ALA A 207 -10.72 2.64 16.57
C ALA A 207 -11.72 1.53 16.19
N VAL A 208 -13.00 1.86 16.03
CA VAL A 208 -14.03 0.87 15.64
C VAL A 208 -13.72 0.28 14.26
N LEU A 209 -13.35 1.11 13.29
CA LEU A 209 -12.96 0.68 11.95
C LEU A 209 -11.71 -0.22 11.98
N THR A 210 -10.73 0.14 12.81
CA THR A 210 -9.52 -0.68 13.03
C THR A 210 -9.89 -2.05 13.60
N ILE A 211 -10.80 -2.12 14.57
CA ILE A 211 -11.29 -3.38 15.14
C ILE A 211 -12.02 -4.22 14.07
N ILE A 212 -12.94 -3.61 13.32
CA ILE A 212 -13.67 -4.31 12.24
C ILE A 212 -12.70 -4.87 11.20
N TYR A 213 -11.75 -4.05 10.75
CA TYR A 213 -10.71 -4.47 9.81
C TYR A 213 -9.85 -5.61 10.36
N SER A 214 -9.55 -5.57 11.65
CA SER A 214 -8.80 -6.62 12.35
C SER A 214 -9.54 -7.95 12.39
N VAL A 215 -10.85 -7.92 12.67
CA VAL A 215 -11.69 -9.13 12.69
C VAL A 215 -11.75 -9.75 11.29
N ILE A 216 -11.95 -8.93 10.26
CA ILE A 216 -11.96 -9.41 8.86
C ILE A 216 -10.62 -10.04 8.50
N THR A 217 -9.51 -9.37 8.83
CA THR A 217 -8.16 -9.82 8.48
C THR A 217 -7.75 -11.09 9.22
N LEU A 218 -7.96 -11.14 10.54
CA LEU A 218 -7.67 -12.32 11.36
C LEU A 218 -8.59 -13.50 10.99
N GLY A 219 -9.87 -13.23 10.72
CA GLY A 219 -10.81 -14.25 10.24
C GLY A 219 -10.39 -14.85 8.90
N GLY A 220 -9.99 -14.01 7.94
CA GLY A 220 -9.45 -14.46 6.66
C GLY A 220 -8.19 -15.33 6.80
N MET A 221 -7.26 -14.93 7.67
CA MET A 221 -6.07 -15.74 7.98
C MET A 221 -6.40 -17.06 8.68
N ALA A 222 -7.41 -17.08 9.56
CA ALA A 222 -7.87 -18.29 10.22
C ALA A 222 -8.53 -19.28 9.25
N ILE A 223 -9.25 -18.80 8.22
CA ILE A 223 -9.94 -19.67 7.26
C ILE A 223 -8.97 -20.19 6.19
N PHE A 224 -8.27 -19.27 5.50
CA PHE A 224 -7.47 -19.59 4.30
C PHE A 224 -5.98 -19.77 4.58
N GLY A 225 -5.53 -19.43 5.79
CA GLY A 225 -4.11 -19.37 6.15
C GLY A 225 -3.51 -17.98 5.90
N LYS A 226 -2.51 -17.63 6.74
CA LYS A 226 -1.91 -16.30 6.76
C LYS A 226 -1.32 -15.85 5.41
N HIS A 227 -0.59 -16.73 4.72
CA HIS A 227 0.09 -16.36 3.48
C HIS A 227 -0.90 -16.15 2.33
N GLN A 228 -1.91 -17.00 2.23
CA GLN A 228 -2.89 -16.94 1.15
C GLN A 228 -3.80 -15.72 1.30
N TRP A 229 -4.26 -15.42 2.52
CA TRP A 229 -5.09 -14.24 2.79
C TRP A 229 -4.31 -12.94 2.60
N LEU A 230 -3.09 -12.82 3.13
CA LEU A 230 -2.29 -11.59 2.98
C LEU A 230 -1.85 -11.34 1.53
N ARG A 231 -1.78 -12.38 0.70
CA ARG A 231 -1.41 -12.24 -0.71
C ARG A 231 -2.57 -11.79 -1.62
N HIS A 232 -3.82 -12.12 -1.26
CA HIS A 232 -4.96 -11.94 -2.16
C HIS A 232 -6.13 -11.17 -1.53
N GLY A 233 -6.38 -11.37 -0.23
CA GLY A 233 -7.57 -10.86 0.45
C GLY A 233 -7.34 -9.58 1.25
N GLU A 234 -6.14 -9.34 1.77
CA GLU A 234 -5.86 -8.18 2.63
C GLU A 234 -5.38 -6.97 1.80
N ALA A 235 -6.12 -5.87 1.88
CA ALA A 235 -5.92 -4.69 1.03
C ALA A 235 -4.51 -4.12 1.10
N PHE A 236 -3.98 -3.88 2.31
CA PHE A 236 -2.71 -3.18 2.48
C PHE A 236 -1.51 -4.05 2.13
N SER A 237 -1.53 -5.35 2.45
CA SER A 237 -0.48 -6.28 2.00
C SER A 237 -0.42 -6.38 0.47
N VAL A 238 -1.57 -6.34 -0.20
CA VAL A 238 -1.64 -6.32 -1.66
C VAL A 238 -1.09 -5.00 -2.22
N VAL A 239 -1.59 -3.85 -1.75
CA VAL A 239 -1.14 -2.52 -2.19
C VAL A 239 0.37 -2.32 -1.94
N PHE A 240 0.85 -2.62 -0.73
CA PHE A 240 2.28 -2.52 -0.41
C PHE A 240 3.13 -3.55 -1.16
N SER A 241 2.57 -4.70 -1.56
CA SER A 241 3.28 -5.62 -2.45
C SER A 241 3.48 -5.02 -3.84
N PHE A 242 2.49 -4.28 -4.37
CA PHE A 242 2.64 -3.56 -5.65
C PHE A 242 3.64 -2.40 -5.54
N LEU A 243 3.53 -1.57 -4.51
CA LEU A 243 4.49 -0.47 -4.28
C LEU A 243 5.91 -1.00 -4.06
N GLY A 244 6.06 -2.12 -3.34
CA GLY A 244 7.35 -2.78 -3.11
C GLY A 244 8.02 -3.32 -4.38
N LYS A 245 7.29 -3.50 -5.50
CA LYS A 245 7.91 -3.86 -6.80
C LYS A 245 8.75 -2.72 -7.37
N PHE A 246 8.46 -1.47 -7.01
CA PHE A 246 9.26 -0.31 -7.39
C PHE A 246 10.59 -0.23 -6.62
N ALA A 247 10.62 -0.79 -5.41
CA ALA A 247 11.73 -0.66 -4.49
C ALA A 247 13.02 -1.35 -4.97
N PRO A 248 14.19 -0.87 -4.49
CA PRO A 248 15.49 -1.42 -4.84
C PRO A 248 15.83 -2.67 -4.03
N THR A 249 14.93 -3.20 -3.20
CA THR A 249 15.16 -4.45 -2.46
C THR A 249 14.21 -5.55 -2.94
N GLU A 250 14.69 -6.78 -2.93
CA GLU A 250 13.89 -7.96 -3.24
C GLU A 250 14.27 -9.14 -2.35
N VAL A 251 13.30 -9.99 -2.05
CA VAL A 251 13.57 -11.30 -1.44
C VAL A 251 13.59 -12.36 -2.52
N ARG A 252 14.60 -13.24 -2.50
CA ARG A 252 14.73 -14.35 -3.45
C ARG A 252 14.97 -15.66 -2.72
N VAL A 253 14.40 -16.73 -3.26
CA VAL A 253 14.64 -18.11 -2.83
C VAL A 253 15.33 -18.85 -3.96
N ARG A 254 16.50 -19.44 -3.70
CA ARG A 254 17.23 -20.23 -4.71
C ARG A 254 16.72 -21.65 -4.90
N ASP A 255 15.92 -22.13 -3.97
CA ASP A 255 15.37 -23.49 -4.00
C ASP A 255 14.13 -23.55 -4.89
N THR A 256 14.32 -23.92 -6.16
CA THR A 256 13.25 -24.02 -7.16
C THR A 256 12.25 -25.13 -6.85
N GLY A 257 12.69 -26.21 -6.19
CA GLY A 257 11.83 -27.32 -5.77
C GLY A 257 10.87 -26.92 -4.65
N LEU A 258 11.31 -26.09 -3.71
CA LEU A 258 10.41 -25.50 -2.72
C LEU A 258 9.42 -24.54 -3.37
N CYS A 259 9.85 -23.79 -4.39
CA CYS A 259 9.03 -22.76 -5.02
C CYS A 259 7.86 -23.28 -5.86
N SER A 260 7.91 -24.53 -6.33
CA SER A 260 6.75 -25.19 -6.94
C SER A 260 5.72 -25.67 -5.92
N THR A 261 6.08 -25.73 -4.62
CA THR A 261 5.20 -26.23 -3.55
C THR A 261 4.52 -25.12 -2.74
N CYS A 262 5.10 -23.92 -2.69
CA CYS A 262 4.41 -22.74 -2.16
C CYS A 262 3.28 -22.32 -3.13
N GLY A 263 2.32 -21.51 -2.66
CA GLY A 263 1.10 -21.18 -3.42
C GLY A 263 1.30 -20.88 -4.91
N GLY A 264 0.31 -21.28 -5.73
CA GLY A 264 0.40 -21.60 -7.17
C GLY A 264 1.05 -20.60 -8.14
N ASP A 265 1.37 -19.37 -7.71
CA ASP A 265 1.93 -18.31 -8.57
C ASP A 265 3.27 -17.75 -8.02
N CYS A 266 4.04 -18.52 -7.23
CA CYS A 266 5.31 -18.03 -6.68
C CYS A 266 6.52 -18.19 -7.62
N LEU A 267 6.39 -19.00 -8.66
CA LEU A 267 7.45 -19.23 -9.64
C LEU A 267 7.23 -18.28 -10.83
N SER A 268 8.19 -17.40 -11.09
CA SER A 268 8.14 -16.54 -12.28
C SER A 268 8.41 -17.35 -13.55
N SER A 269 8.01 -16.82 -14.72
CA SER A 269 8.34 -17.38 -16.03
C SER A 269 9.83 -17.63 -16.24
N ASN A 270 10.69 -16.87 -15.54
CA ASN A 270 12.15 -17.00 -15.61
C ASN A 270 12.72 -18.10 -14.69
N GLY A 271 11.86 -18.90 -14.03
CA GLY A 271 12.27 -19.94 -13.06
C GLY A 271 12.79 -19.40 -11.73
N ASP A 272 12.78 -18.07 -11.56
CA ASP A 272 13.20 -17.37 -10.35
C ASP A 272 12.02 -17.22 -9.38
N CYS A 273 12.31 -17.42 -8.09
CA CYS A 273 11.34 -17.30 -7.00
C CYS A 273 11.62 -16.01 -6.23
N VAL A 274 11.04 -14.91 -6.71
CA VAL A 274 11.28 -13.54 -6.23
C VAL A 274 10.01 -12.96 -5.62
N ASN A 275 10.15 -12.27 -4.48
CA ASN A 275 9.05 -11.65 -3.72
C ASN A 275 7.93 -12.63 -3.28
N CYS A 276 8.24 -13.93 -3.21
CA CYS A 276 7.37 -14.93 -2.60
C CYS A 276 7.71 -15.10 -1.10
N TYR A 277 7.01 -14.35 -0.25
CA TYR A 277 7.26 -14.33 1.20
C TYR A 277 6.93 -15.65 1.91
N GLU A 278 6.02 -16.46 1.36
CA GLU A 278 5.74 -17.80 1.88
C GLU A 278 6.97 -18.72 1.74
N CYS A 279 7.50 -18.88 0.52
CA CYS A 279 8.72 -19.65 0.30
C CYS A 279 9.90 -19.07 1.05
N PHE A 280 10.01 -17.74 1.09
CA PHE A 280 11.06 -17.07 1.84
C PHE A 280 10.96 -17.38 3.33
N SER A 281 9.78 -17.57 3.92
CA SER A 281 9.66 -17.95 5.32
C SER A 281 10.15 -19.38 5.59
N ARG A 282 9.91 -20.31 4.66
CA ARG A 282 10.19 -21.75 4.77
C ARG A 282 11.60 -22.17 4.34
N SER A 283 12.23 -21.46 3.41
CA SER A 283 13.52 -21.86 2.83
C SER A 283 14.69 -21.66 3.79
N GLU A 284 15.74 -22.48 3.69
CA GLU A 284 17.03 -22.18 4.34
C GLU A 284 17.93 -21.32 3.44
N LYS A 285 17.72 -21.36 2.12
CA LYS A 285 18.51 -20.68 1.09
C LYS A 285 17.86 -19.35 0.68
N LYS A 286 17.67 -18.49 1.67
CA LYS A 286 17.09 -17.15 1.53
C LYS A 286 18.16 -16.15 1.03
N GLU A 287 17.78 -15.25 0.14
CA GLU A 287 18.59 -14.10 -0.27
C GLU A 287 17.78 -12.81 -0.14
N LEU A 288 18.43 -11.76 0.36
CA LEU A 288 17.90 -10.39 0.34
C LEU A 288 18.80 -9.58 -0.58
N ASN A 289 18.31 -9.23 -1.77
CA ASN A 289 19.12 -8.59 -2.80
C ASN A 289 18.76 -7.10 -2.93
N ILE A 290 19.76 -6.28 -3.24
CA ILE A 290 19.57 -4.94 -3.80
C ILE A 290 19.57 -5.03 -5.33
N ARG A 291 18.67 -4.29 -5.95
CA ARG A 291 18.43 -4.19 -7.39
C ARG A 291 18.17 -2.73 -7.80
N PRO A 292 18.28 -2.36 -9.09
CA PRO A 292 17.85 -1.05 -9.58
C PRO A 292 16.35 -0.78 -9.31
N PHE A 293 15.99 0.48 -9.10
CA PHE A 293 14.60 0.89 -8.94
C PHE A 293 13.74 0.48 -10.14
N ALA A 294 12.45 0.25 -9.88
CA ALA A 294 11.41 -0.10 -10.87
C ALA A 294 11.61 -1.40 -11.67
N ILE A 295 12.75 -2.10 -11.57
CA ILE A 295 13.00 -3.31 -12.36
C ILE A 295 12.00 -4.43 -12.06
N GLY A 296 11.49 -4.51 -10.83
CA GLY A 296 10.46 -5.47 -10.43
C GLY A 296 9.08 -5.23 -11.05
N LEU A 297 8.89 -4.12 -11.76
CA LEU A 297 7.70 -3.81 -12.55
C LEU A 297 7.82 -4.27 -14.00
N ALA A 298 9.04 -4.57 -14.47
CA ALA A 298 9.33 -4.95 -15.85
C ALA A 298 9.04 -6.44 -16.15
N ASP A 299 8.61 -7.22 -15.16
CA ASP A 299 8.23 -8.63 -15.36
C ASP A 299 7.04 -8.75 -16.31
N ASN A 300 7.33 -9.25 -17.51
CA ASN A 300 6.47 -9.24 -18.69
C ASN A 300 5.40 -10.36 -18.70
N GLU A 301 4.96 -10.80 -17.52
CA GLU A 301 3.95 -11.85 -17.39
C GLU A 301 2.55 -11.27 -17.62
N SER A 302 1.66 -12.06 -18.22
CA SER A 302 0.25 -11.69 -18.38
C SER A 302 -0.38 -11.51 -17.00
N LYS A 303 -0.72 -10.26 -16.66
CA LYS A 303 -1.40 -9.94 -15.40
C LYS A 303 -2.89 -10.24 -15.53
N THR A 304 -3.54 -10.57 -14.41
CA THR A 304 -4.97 -10.87 -14.35
C THR A 304 -5.80 -9.57 -14.24
N ASN A 305 -7.12 -9.65 -14.47
CA ASN A 305 -7.99 -8.47 -14.50
C ASN A 305 -8.10 -7.76 -13.13
N ASP A 306 -8.04 -8.53 -12.05
CA ASP A 306 -8.01 -8.06 -10.67
C ASP A 306 -6.73 -7.26 -10.36
N VAL A 307 -5.57 -7.68 -10.87
CA VAL A 307 -4.32 -6.89 -10.77
C VAL A 307 -4.48 -5.53 -11.45
N LEU A 308 -5.01 -5.52 -12.68
CA LEU A 308 -5.30 -4.27 -13.39
C LEU A 308 -6.27 -3.39 -12.60
N ALA A 309 -7.37 -3.95 -12.11
CA ALA A 309 -8.38 -3.23 -11.34
C ALA A 309 -7.80 -2.62 -10.06
N MET A 310 -6.97 -3.37 -9.32
CA MET A 310 -6.32 -2.85 -8.10
C MET A 310 -5.36 -1.69 -8.41
N VAL A 311 -4.54 -1.81 -9.46
CA VAL A 311 -3.59 -0.74 -9.82
C VAL A 311 -4.31 0.51 -10.32
N VAL A 312 -5.38 0.34 -11.11
CA VAL A 312 -6.23 1.47 -11.55
C VAL A 312 -6.91 2.12 -10.36
N LEU A 313 -7.46 1.33 -9.42
CA LEU A 313 -8.06 1.85 -8.19
C LEU A 313 -7.03 2.64 -7.35
N LEU A 314 -5.83 2.10 -7.18
CA LEU A 314 -4.74 2.78 -6.47
C LEU A 314 -4.42 4.14 -7.07
N LEU A 315 -4.31 4.24 -8.40
CA LEU A 315 -4.05 5.52 -9.08
C LEU A 315 -5.25 6.47 -8.97
N ALA A 316 -6.47 5.95 -9.19
CA ALA A 316 -7.69 6.74 -9.24
C ALA A 316 -8.04 7.33 -7.89
N THR A 317 -7.87 6.58 -6.79
CA THR A 317 -8.11 7.06 -5.43
C THR A 317 -7.26 8.28 -5.14
N VAL A 318 -5.94 8.19 -5.31
CA VAL A 318 -5.08 9.33 -4.95
C VAL A 318 -5.38 10.52 -5.85
N THR A 319 -5.70 10.27 -7.13
CA THR A 319 -6.11 11.35 -8.04
C THR A 319 -7.41 12.00 -7.62
N PHE A 320 -8.39 11.21 -7.16
CA PHE A 320 -9.67 11.73 -6.66
C PHE A 320 -9.48 12.54 -5.38
N ASP A 321 -8.70 12.05 -4.43
CA ASP A 321 -8.35 12.74 -3.19
C ASP A 321 -7.79 14.14 -3.48
N GLY A 322 -6.78 14.24 -4.36
CA GLY A 322 -6.24 15.53 -4.77
C GLY A 322 -7.21 16.40 -5.59
N PHE A 323 -8.07 15.80 -6.41
CA PHE A 323 -9.12 16.53 -7.12
C PHE A 323 -10.22 17.07 -6.18
N SER A 324 -10.55 16.32 -5.13
CA SER A 324 -11.59 16.67 -4.17
C SER A 324 -11.26 17.94 -3.37
N ALA A 325 -9.96 18.26 -3.27
CA ALA A 325 -9.46 19.48 -2.65
C ALA A 325 -9.60 20.73 -3.55
N THR A 326 -9.95 20.58 -4.83
CA THR A 326 -10.06 21.71 -5.78
C THR A 326 -11.39 22.44 -5.69
N GLN A 327 -11.40 23.72 -6.10
CA GLN A 327 -12.63 24.52 -6.13
C GLN A 327 -13.69 23.95 -7.09
N ILE A 328 -13.27 23.32 -8.19
CA ILE A 328 -14.18 22.66 -9.14
C ILE A 328 -15.02 21.59 -8.43
N TRP A 329 -14.39 20.78 -7.57
CA TRP A 329 -15.12 19.76 -6.82
C TRP A 329 -16.05 20.37 -5.77
N VAL A 330 -15.64 21.45 -5.12
CA VAL A 330 -16.50 22.19 -4.17
C VAL A 330 -17.76 22.72 -4.87
N ASP A 331 -17.65 23.22 -6.09
CA ASP A 331 -18.80 23.68 -6.86
C ASP A 331 -19.75 22.50 -7.20
N ILE A 332 -19.19 21.34 -7.55
CA ILE A 332 -19.96 20.09 -7.75
C ILE A 332 -20.65 19.65 -6.46
N GLN A 333 -19.97 19.70 -5.32
CA GLN A 333 -20.55 19.38 -4.01
C GLN A 333 -21.70 20.33 -3.68
N THR A 334 -21.57 21.63 -3.97
CA THR A 334 -22.62 22.64 -3.75
C THR A 334 -23.87 22.30 -4.57
N VAL A 335 -23.71 22.02 -5.86
CA VAL A 335 -24.81 21.60 -6.74
C VAL A 335 -25.47 20.31 -6.25
N ALA A 336 -24.68 19.33 -5.79
CA ALA A 336 -25.20 18.09 -5.25
C ALA A 336 -25.99 18.31 -3.95
N VAL A 337 -25.54 19.22 -3.08
CA VAL A 337 -26.30 19.61 -1.89
C VAL A 337 -27.65 20.20 -2.27
N ASP A 338 -27.69 21.11 -3.24
CA ASP A 338 -28.95 21.73 -3.68
C ASP A 338 -29.93 20.70 -4.28
N ILE A 339 -29.43 19.77 -5.10
CA ILE A 339 -30.24 18.71 -5.71
C ILE A 339 -30.79 17.74 -4.66
N PHE A 340 -29.95 17.32 -3.73
CA PHE A 340 -30.30 16.28 -2.76
C PHE A 340 -30.82 16.82 -1.44
N ILE A 341 -31.03 18.14 -1.31
CA ILE A 341 -31.55 18.75 -0.08
C ILE A 341 -32.94 18.20 0.30
N GLY A 342 -33.73 17.72 -0.66
CA GLY A 342 -35.02 17.08 -0.35
C GLY A 342 -34.90 15.66 0.23
N VAL A 343 -33.76 15.00 0.04
CA VAL A 343 -33.56 13.56 0.26
C VAL A 343 -32.51 13.27 1.32
N ALA A 344 -31.47 14.10 1.44
CA ALA A 344 -30.31 13.89 2.30
C ALA A 344 -29.87 15.18 2.99
N ASN A 345 -30.40 15.42 4.20
CA ASN A 345 -30.08 16.57 5.06
C ASN A 345 -29.49 16.18 6.43
N GLY A 346 -29.04 14.93 6.57
CA GLY A 346 -28.47 14.47 7.83
C GLY A 346 -27.08 15.08 8.08
N ALA A 347 -26.69 15.19 9.35
CA ALA A 347 -25.33 15.61 9.72
C ALA A 347 -24.23 14.69 9.15
N THR A 348 -24.59 13.43 8.86
CA THR A 348 -23.66 12.38 8.41
C THR A 348 -23.89 11.93 6.98
N PHE A 349 -25.09 12.16 6.45
CA PHE A 349 -25.47 11.80 5.08
C PHE A 349 -26.18 13.00 4.48
N ASN A 350 -25.43 13.77 3.71
CA ASN A 350 -25.89 14.96 3.00
C ASN A 350 -25.47 14.90 1.53
N GLY A 351 -25.91 15.87 0.72
CA GLY A 351 -25.54 15.92 -0.70
C GLY A 351 -24.03 15.96 -0.97
N ARG A 352 -23.22 16.46 -0.02
CA ARG A 352 -21.76 16.42 -0.12
C ARG A 352 -21.22 14.99 0.01
N THR A 353 -21.66 14.24 1.02
CA THR A 353 -21.31 12.82 1.16
C THR A 353 -21.73 12.01 -0.07
N ILE A 354 -22.86 12.33 -0.68
CA ILE A 354 -23.31 11.69 -1.92
C ILE A 354 -22.35 12.02 -3.08
N ALA A 355 -21.98 13.29 -3.25
CA ALA A 355 -21.02 13.71 -4.27
C ALA A 355 -19.68 12.98 -4.09
N ASP A 356 -19.13 12.96 -2.88
CA ASP A 356 -17.85 12.30 -2.58
C ASP A 356 -17.95 10.78 -2.80
N SER A 357 -19.05 10.16 -2.39
CA SER A 357 -19.30 8.73 -2.64
C SER A 357 -19.36 8.38 -4.12
N LEU A 358 -20.02 9.24 -4.92
CA LEU A 358 -20.06 9.09 -6.38
C LEU A 358 -18.68 9.32 -6.99
N GLY A 359 -17.91 10.28 -6.47
CA GLY A 359 -16.53 10.53 -6.88
C GLY A 359 -15.65 9.30 -6.71
N VAL A 360 -15.59 8.74 -5.49
CA VAL A 360 -14.82 7.52 -5.18
C VAL A 360 -15.21 6.33 -6.05
N LEU A 361 -16.49 6.18 -6.39
CA LEU A 361 -16.98 5.06 -7.22
C LEU A 361 -16.72 5.28 -8.72
N LEU A 362 -16.96 6.48 -9.23
CA LEU A 362 -16.94 6.78 -10.67
C LEU A 362 -15.54 7.07 -11.18
N PHE A 363 -14.65 7.65 -10.37
CA PHE A 363 -13.28 7.97 -10.80
C PHE A 363 -12.49 6.74 -11.25
N PRO A 364 -12.45 5.61 -10.51
CA PRO A 364 -11.78 4.40 -10.98
C PRO A 364 -12.35 3.87 -12.30
N GLY A 365 -13.67 3.94 -12.48
CA GLY A 365 -14.33 3.56 -13.73
C GLY A 365 -13.94 4.47 -14.90
N MET A 366 -13.91 5.79 -14.68
CA MET A 366 -13.47 6.77 -15.67
C MET A 366 -12.00 6.56 -16.07
N PHE A 367 -11.12 6.36 -15.08
CA PHE A 367 -9.70 6.05 -15.32
C PHE A 367 -9.53 4.76 -16.13
N LEU A 368 -10.30 3.70 -15.80
CA LEU A 368 -10.26 2.45 -16.53
C LEU A 368 -10.70 2.64 -17.99
N VAL A 369 -11.79 3.38 -18.23
CA VAL A 369 -12.29 3.67 -19.58
C VAL A 369 -11.25 4.44 -20.40
N ILE A 370 -10.67 5.49 -19.83
CA ILE A 370 -9.61 6.28 -20.47
C ILE A 370 -8.40 5.38 -20.78
N TYR A 371 -7.95 4.59 -19.81
CA TYR A 371 -6.82 3.69 -19.96
C TYR A 371 -7.05 2.63 -21.05
N LEU A 372 -8.26 2.07 -21.14
CA LEU A 372 -8.64 1.13 -22.19
C LEU A 372 -8.74 1.81 -23.56
N ALA A 373 -9.20 3.06 -23.64
CA ALA A 373 -9.24 3.83 -24.87
C ALA A 373 -7.82 4.06 -25.41
N PHE A 374 -6.87 4.48 -24.56
CA PHE A 374 -5.46 4.61 -24.94
C PHE A 374 -4.85 3.26 -25.31
N SER A 375 -5.14 2.19 -24.57
CA SER A 375 -4.67 0.84 -24.89
C SER A 375 -5.17 0.34 -26.25
N ARG A 376 -6.42 0.70 -26.61
CA ARG A 376 -6.99 0.42 -27.94
C ARG A 376 -6.29 1.23 -29.03
N PHE A 377 -6.01 2.50 -28.77
CA PHE A 377 -5.28 3.36 -29.71
C PHE A 377 -3.85 2.84 -29.98
N ILE A 378 -3.14 2.42 -28.93
CA ILE A 378 -1.80 1.81 -29.04
C ILE A 378 -1.86 0.50 -29.82
N SER A 379 -2.82 -0.38 -29.51
CA SER A 379 -3.01 -1.65 -30.22
C SER A 379 -3.21 -1.43 -31.72
N GLY A 380 -4.06 -0.46 -32.10
CA GLY A 380 -4.32 -0.11 -33.50
C GLY A 380 -3.12 0.54 -34.21
N SER A 381 -2.34 1.36 -33.51
CA SER A 381 -1.19 2.07 -34.09
C SER A 381 0.06 1.20 -34.21
N ALA A 382 0.23 0.22 -33.31
CA ALA A 382 1.37 -0.70 -33.32
C ALA A 382 1.19 -1.89 -34.28
N GLY A 383 0.06 -1.96 -35.01
CA GLY A 383 -0.27 -3.08 -35.90
C GLY A 383 -0.41 -4.43 -35.17
N SER A 384 -0.63 -4.42 -33.85
CA SER A 384 -0.75 -5.64 -33.05
C SER A 384 -2.18 -6.16 -33.07
N GLU A 385 -2.38 -7.46 -33.27
CA GLU A 385 -3.72 -8.09 -33.16
C GLU A 385 -4.22 -8.24 -31.70
N LEU A 386 -3.46 -7.73 -30.72
CA LEU A 386 -3.79 -7.90 -29.31
C LEU A 386 -5.01 -7.04 -28.92
N PRO A 387 -6.03 -7.60 -28.25
CA PRO A 387 -7.17 -6.83 -27.78
C PRO A 387 -6.72 -5.78 -26.75
N ALA A 388 -7.42 -4.64 -26.68
CA ALA A 388 -7.10 -3.53 -25.78
C ALA A 388 -6.91 -3.97 -24.31
N MET A 389 -7.71 -4.94 -23.85
CA MET A 389 -7.58 -5.50 -22.50
C MET A 389 -6.27 -6.28 -22.28
N ALA A 390 -5.73 -6.95 -23.31
CA ALA A 390 -4.44 -7.62 -23.21
C ALA A 390 -3.29 -6.60 -23.12
N VAL A 391 -3.36 -5.52 -23.90
CA VAL A 391 -2.41 -4.40 -23.83
C VAL A 391 -2.47 -3.73 -22.45
N ALA A 392 -3.67 -3.39 -21.97
CA ALA A 392 -3.89 -2.81 -20.66
C ALA A 392 -3.32 -3.68 -19.51
N ARG A 393 -3.53 -5.00 -19.57
CA ARG A 393 -2.95 -5.92 -18.58
C ARG A 393 -1.43 -5.91 -18.59
N LYS A 394 -0.82 -5.90 -19.79
CA LYS A 394 0.63 -5.91 -19.96
C LYS A 394 1.30 -4.65 -19.40
N PHE A 395 0.67 -3.50 -19.57
CA PHE A 395 1.19 -2.21 -19.09
C PHE A 395 0.65 -1.78 -17.72
N SER A 396 -0.14 -2.62 -17.03
CA SER A 396 -0.78 -2.25 -15.77
C SER A 396 0.22 -1.73 -14.72
N TYR A 397 1.37 -2.38 -14.56
CA TYR A 397 2.41 -1.95 -13.62
C TYR A 397 3.12 -0.64 -13.99
N SER A 398 3.01 -0.15 -15.23
CA SER A 398 3.55 1.18 -15.59
C SER A 398 2.79 2.32 -14.91
N LEU A 399 1.59 2.06 -14.38
CA LEU A 399 0.81 3.03 -13.61
C LEU A 399 1.30 3.18 -12.17
N ILE A 400 2.04 2.20 -11.63
CA ILE A 400 2.50 2.22 -10.23
C ILE A 400 3.46 3.40 -9.95
N PRO A 401 4.49 3.68 -10.78
CA PRO A 401 5.34 4.85 -10.58
C PRO A 401 4.57 6.18 -10.65
N ILE A 402 3.54 6.26 -11.50
CA ILE A 402 2.68 7.45 -11.63
C ILE A 402 1.88 7.65 -10.34
N ALA A 403 1.25 6.58 -9.84
CA ALA A 403 0.49 6.61 -8.59
C ALA A 403 1.40 6.99 -7.41
N LEU A 404 2.62 6.46 -7.36
CA LEU A 404 3.59 6.78 -6.33
C LEU A 404 4.03 8.26 -6.38
N ALA A 405 4.34 8.77 -7.57
CA ALA A 405 4.74 10.16 -7.74
C ALA A 405 3.62 11.13 -7.31
N TYR A 406 2.37 10.81 -7.67
CA TYR A 406 1.22 11.60 -7.25
C TYR A 406 1.01 11.52 -5.73
N ASN A 407 1.11 10.33 -5.14
CA ASN A 407 1.01 10.14 -3.70
C ASN A 407 2.09 10.94 -2.94
N ILE A 408 3.33 10.94 -3.43
CA ILE A 408 4.42 11.76 -2.87
C ILE A 408 4.07 13.24 -2.97
N ALA A 409 3.70 13.72 -4.16
CA ALA A 409 3.41 15.13 -4.38
C ALA A 409 2.24 15.61 -3.52
N HIS A 410 1.22 14.78 -3.32
CA HIS A 410 0.02 15.14 -2.58
C HIS A 410 0.23 15.14 -1.07
N PHE A 411 0.92 14.12 -0.53
CA PHE A 411 0.97 13.93 0.93
C PHE A 411 2.28 14.35 1.59
N ILE A 412 3.33 14.75 0.85
CA ILE A 412 4.62 15.11 1.45
C ILE A 412 4.49 16.28 2.43
N THR A 413 3.66 17.28 2.12
CA THR A 413 3.43 18.44 3.00
C THR A 413 2.67 18.04 4.26
N LEU A 414 1.63 17.21 4.12
CA LEU A 414 0.87 16.66 5.24
C LEU A 414 1.78 15.85 6.16
N LEU A 415 2.62 14.98 5.62
CA LEU A 415 3.55 14.17 6.41
C LEU A 415 4.59 15.03 7.14
N LEU A 416 5.13 16.06 6.47
CA LEU A 416 6.16 16.93 7.07
C LEU A 416 5.62 17.92 8.08
N ILE A 417 4.38 18.38 7.95
CA ILE A 417 3.79 19.40 8.84
C ILE A 417 2.99 18.75 9.96
N GLN A 418 2.11 17.81 9.64
CA GLN A 418 1.21 17.16 10.62
C GLN A 418 1.82 15.91 11.25
N GLY A 419 2.91 15.38 10.70
CA GLY A 419 3.65 14.26 11.28
C GLY A 419 4.69 14.67 12.33
N GLN A 420 4.92 15.97 12.54
CA GLN A 420 5.71 16.52 13.66
C GLN A 420 4.86 16.54 14.93
#